data_AF-A0A7X7F5U3-F1
#
_entry.id   AF-A0A7X7F5U3-F1
#
_cell.length_a   1.000
_cell.length_b   1.000
_cell.length_c   1.000
_cell.angle_alpha   90.00
_cell.angle_beta   90.00
_cell.angle_gamma   90.00
#
_symmetry.space_group_name_H-M   'P 1'
#
loop_
_entity.id
_entity.type
_entity.pdbx_description
1 polymer ?
#
loop_
_entity_poly.entity_id
_entity_poly.type
_entity_poly.pdbx_seq_one_letter_code
_entity_poly.pdbx_strand_id
1 'polypeptide(L)'
;MTDSCCNPKPSPCGSSCGGSTASRAERTATPCSWFGHMIENCLEYAVEAKQAGRPIVCIMCEYTPRELIMAAGGVPVCLCGGSADTIPAAERELPANLCPLIKSTYGYHVEKSNPFLEMADLIVGETTCDGKKKMFELMGRDRPMYVLELPQKVDDADSFARWRLELDRFKRFLEERFGVEITRQRLRDAIGVMNRERALRRELAEVMRAERPPLTGRQLLSFRSTIAGVCEDFRQYEKARELLRA
;
A
#
# COMPACT_ATOMS: atom_id res chain seq x y z
N MET A 1 -43.32 11.95 5.63
CA MET A 1 -42.38 12.32 6.72
C MET A 1 -41.29 11.24 6.77
N THR A 2 -40.56 11.02 5.67
CA THR A 2 -39.28 11.64 5.27
C THR A 2 -38.07 11.17 6.08
N ASP A 3 -37.51 10.05 5.60
CA ASP A 3 -36.09 9.72 5.38
C ASP A 3 -35.01 10.68 5.93
N SER A 4 -34.10 10.16 6.77
CA SER A 4 -32.81 10.81 7.06
C SER A 4 -31.59 9.88 7.13
N CYS A 5 -31.73 8.57 6.91
CA CYS A 5 -30.59 7.65 7.01
C CYS A 5 -29.89 7.32 5.67
N CYS A 6 -30.54 7.58 4.52
CA CYS A 6 -30.05 7.10 3.21
C CYS A 6 -29.58 8.18 2.24
N ASN A 7 -29.30 9.42 2.68
CA ASN A 7 -28.77 10.42 1.74
C ASN A 7 -27.96 11.54 2.41
N PRO A 8 -26.63 11.45 2.48
CA PRO A 8 -25.83 12.63 2.26
C PRO A 8 -25.69 12.79 0.75
N LYS A 9 -26.25 13.88 0.21
CA LYS A 9 -25.93 14.37 -1.13
C LYS A 9 -24.43 14.19 -1.38
N PRO A 10 -23.98 13.72 -2.56
CA PRO A 10 -22.57 13.70 -2.86
C PRO A 10 -22.08 15.14 -2.76
N SER A 11 -21.30 15.45 -1.73
CA SER A 11 -20.47 16.63 -1.79
C SER A 11 -19.58 16.42 -3.02
N PRO A 12 -19.43 17.43 -3.88
CA PRO A 12 -18.46 17.31 -4.95
C PRO A 12 -17.15 16.96 -4.26
N CYS A 13 -16.51 15.86 -4.67
CA CYS A 13 -15.13 15.61 -4.31
C CYS A 13 -14.33 16.81 -4.79
N GLY A 14 -14.23 17.81 -3.92
CA GLY A 14 -13.39 18.95 -4.06
C GLY A 14 -11.98 18.43 -4.00
N SER A 15 -11.27 18.64 -5.10
CA SER A 15 -9.83 18.77 -5.09
C SER A 15 -9.46 19.87 -4.11
N SER A 16 -9.20 19.51 -2.85
CA SER A 16 -8.48 20.40 -1.93
C SER A 16 -7.67 19.54 -0.97
N CYS A 17 -6.36 19.50 -1.23
CA CYS A 17 -5.35 19.34 -0.20
C CYS A 17 -5.62 20.40 0.88
N GLY A 18 -6.19 19.99 2.01
CA GLY A 18 -6.55 20.88 3.10
C GLY A 18 -7.00 20.04 4.29
N GLY A 19 -6.07 19.73 5.18
CA GLY A 19 -6.31 18.89 6.36
C GLY A 19 -7.38 19.51 7.25
N SER A 20 -8.57 18.91 7.22
CA SER A 20 -9.48 18.96 8.36
C SER A 20 -8.99 17.89 9.32
N THR A 21 -8.41 18.29 10.45
CA THR A 21 -7.93 17.35 11.47
C THR A 21 -9.12 16.80 12.25
N ALA A 22 -9.92 15.95 11.61
CA ALA A 22 -10.97 15.20 12.28
C ALA A 22 -10.35 14.42 13.45
N SER A 23 -11.02 14.40 14.60
CA SER A 23 -10.51 13.67 15.76
C SER A 23 -10.42 12.17 15.46
N ARG A 24 -9.57 11.41 16.17
CA ARG A 24 -9.47 9.95 15.96
C ARG A 24 -10.82 9.24 16.18
N ALA A 25 -11.66 9.77 17.07
CA ALA A 25 -13.02 9.30 17.29
C ALA A 25 -13.92 9.55 16.06
N GLU A 26 -13.81 10.72 15.41
CA GLU A 26 -14.55 11.03 14.18
C GLU A 26 -14.07 10.18 12.98
N ARG A 27 -12.76 9.96 12.85
CA ARG A 27 -12.19 9.12 11.79
C ARG A 27 -12.64 7.66 11.92
N THR A 28 -12.76 7.12 13.12
CA THR A 28 -13.16 5.73 13.36
C THR A 28 -14.69 5.50 13.37
N ALA A 29 -15.48 6.57 13.31
CA ALA A 29 -16.95 6.50 13.43
C ALA A 29 -17.62 5.65 12.34
N THR A 30 -17.16 5.74 11.09
CA THR A 30 -17.68 4.93 9.98
C THR A 30 -16.55 4.42 9.09
N PRO A 31 -16.75 3.31 8.36
CA PRO A 31 -15.74 2.82 7.43
C PRO A 31 -15.38 3.86 6.36
N CYS A 32 -16.37 4.57 5.82
CA CYS A 32 -16.14 5.65 4.85
C CYS A 32 -15.30 6.79 5.43
N SER A 33 -15.54 7.18 6.69
CA SER A 33 -14.72 8.19 7.39
C SER A 33 -13.28 7.70 7.55
N TRP A 34 -13.11 6.46 7.99
CA TRP A 34 -11.79 5.88 8.24
C TRP A 34 -10.93 5.83 6.98
N PHE A 35 -11.46 5.23 5.91
CA PHE A 35 -10.73 5.13 4.66
C PHE A 35 -10.68 6.45 3.88
N GLY A 36 -11.60 7.39 4.14
CA GLY A 36 -11.51 8.76 3.65
C GLY A 36 -10.28 9.51 4.15
N HIS A 37 -9.85 9.22 5.38
CA HIS A 37 -8.64 9.77 6.00
C HIS A 37 -7.45 8.79 5.97
N MET A 38 -7.43 7.87 4.99
CA MET A 38 -6.45 6.78 4.92
C MET A 38 -4.99 7.24 5.04
N ILE A 39 -4.60 8.33 4.37
CA ILE A 39 -3.22 8.82 4.39
C ILE A 39 -2.82 9.30 5.79
N GLU A 40 -3.71 10.04 6.47
CA GLU A 40 -3.49 10.53 7.83
C GLU A 40 -3.36 9.38 8.82
N ASN A 41 -4.27 8.40 8.74
CA ASN A 41 -4.24 7.21 9.59
C ASN A 41 -2.98 6.37 9.35
N CYS A 42 -2.56 6.19 8.09
CA CYS A 42 -1.34 5.49 7.75
C CYS A 42 -0.09 6.24 8.24
N LEU A 43 -0.09 7.58 8.15
CA LEU A 43 1.02 8.40 8.61
C LEU A 43 1.19 8.32 10.13
N GLU A 44 0.09 8.43 10.89
CA GLU A 44 0.07 8.22 12.34
C GLU A 44 0.64 6.84 12.70
N TYR A 45 0.15 5.78 12.04
CA TYR A 45 0.65 4.42 12.24
C TYR A 45 2.15 4.27 11.93
N ALA A 46 2.63 4.83 10.82
CA ALA A 46 4.03 4.73 10.42
C ALA A 46 4.96 5.45 11.41
N VAL A 47 4.54 6.62 11.90
CA VAL A 47 5.28 7.36 12.94
C VAL A 47 5.35 6.57 14.24
N GLU A 48 4.22 6.06 14.73
CA GLU A 48 4.17 5.21 15.93
C GLU A 48 5.05 3.95 15.77
N ALA A 49 4.98 3.29 14.62
CA ALA A 49 5.77 2.10 14.33
C ALA A 49 7.27 2.41 14.32
N LYS A 50 7.68 3.52 13.71
CA LYS A 50 9.09 3.93 13.66
C LYS A 50 9.61 4.29 15.06
N GLN A 51 8.80 4.96 15.88
CA GLN A 51 9.10 5.23 17.30
C GLN A 51 9.25 3.94 18.12
N ALA A 52 8.48 2.91 17.80
CA ALA A 52 8.58 1.57 18.39
C ALA A 52 9.74 0.73 17.81
N GLY A 53 10.61 1.30 16.97
CA GLY A 53 11.77 0.62 16.40
C GLY A 53 11.43 -0.37 15.27
N ARG A 54 10.21 -0.31 14.71
CA ARG A 54 9.82 -1.16 13.57
C ARG A 54 10.25 -0.50 12.26
N PRO A 55 10.98 -1.19 11.38
CA PRO A 55 11.45 -0.60 10.13
C PRO A 55 10.30 -0.36 9.17
N ILE A 56 10.30 0.79 8.50
CA ILE A 56 9.37 1.13 7.44
C ILE A 56 9.93 0.61 6.12
N VAL A 57 9.25 -0.35 5.51
CA VAL A 57 9.67 -0.96 4.24
C VAL A 57 8.67 -0.58 3.15
N CYS A 58 9.13 0.27 2.26
CA CYS A 58 8.34 0.80 1.18
C CYS A 58 8.37 -0.14 -0.02
N ILE A 59 7.22 -0.41 -0.63
CA ILE A 59 7.09 -1.34 -1.76
C ILE A 59 6.55 -0.62 -2.98
N MET A 60 6.99 -1.06 -4.16
CA MET A 60 6.68 -0.44 -5.45
C MET A 60 5.76 -1.28 -6.33
N CYS A 61 5.44 -2.52 -5.93
CA CYS A 61 4.40 -3.35 -6.55
C CYS A 61 3.72 -4.26 -5.52
N GLU A 62 2.57 -4.80 -5.89
CA GLU A 62 1.84 -5.81 -5.11
C GLU A 62 2.51 -7.19 -5.16
N TYR A 63 3.45 -7.42 -6.10
CA TYR A 63 4.24 -8.66 -6.16
C TYR A 63 5.28 -8.77 -5.04
N THR A 64 5.67 -7.67 -4.39
CA THR A 64 6.52 -7.73 -3.21
C THR A 64 5.83 -8.58 -2.12
N PRO A 65 6.51 -9.62 -1.59
CA PRO A 65 5.98 -10.46 -0.52
C PRO A 65 5.93 -9.70 0.81
N ARG A 66 4.84 -8.97 1.06
CA ARG A 66 4.59 -8.23 2.31
C ARG A 66 4.72 -9.13 3.54
N GLU A 67 4.39 -10.40 3.40
CA GLU A 67 4.50 -11.41 4.44
C GLU A 67 5.94 -11.56 4.95
N LEU A 68 6.94 -11.50 4.07
CA LEU A 68 8.35 -11.55 4.49
C LEU A 68 8.76 -10.27 5.24
N ILE A 69 8.31 -9.11 4.78
CA ILE A 69 8.54 -7.82 5.44
C ILE A 69 7.95 -7.83 6.85
N MET A 70 6.69 -8.25 6.98
CA MET A 70 5.99 -8.32 8.26
C MET A 70 6.62 -9.35 9.19
N ALA A 71 7.03 -10.51 8.67
CA ALA A 71 7.73 -11.52 9.45
C ALA A 71 9.09 -11.01 9.95
N ALA A 72 9.76 -10.13 9.21
CA ALA A 72 10.96 -9.41 9.66
C ALA A 72 10.67 -8.30 10.69
N GLY A 73 9.41 -8.10 11.09
CA GLY A 73 8.98 -7.04 12.01
C GLY A 73 8.75 -5.67 11.35
N GLY A 74 8.94 -5.57 10.03
CA GLY A 74 8.76 -4.34 9.27
C GLY A 74 7.31 -4.00 8.98
N VAL A 75 7.09 -2.74 8.61
CA VAL A 75 5.80 -2.20 8.16
C VAL A 75 5.83 -2.04 6.64
N PRO A 76 5.05 -2.85 5.88
CA PRO A 76 4.98 -2.70 4.43
C PRO A 76 4.12 -1.49 4.04
N VAL A 77 4.69 -0.54 3.30
CA VAL A 77 4.03 0.70 2.85
C VAL A 77 4.04 0.80 1.32
N CYS A 78 2.87 0.87 0.67
CA CYS A 78 2.78 1.01 -0.78
C CYS A 78 3.06 2.44 -1.26
N LEU A 79 4.15 2.67 -2.00
CA LEU A 79 4.59 4.02 -2.38
C LEU A 79 4.14 4.48 -3.77
N CYS A 80 3.34 3.70 -4.50
CA CYS A 80 2.92 4.11 -5.84
C CYS A 80 2.18 5.46 -5.80
N GLY A 81 2.82 6.50 -6.36
CA GLY A 81 2.31 7.87 -6.39
C GLY A 81 1.07 8.02 -7.26
N GLY A 82 0.36 9.12 -7.06
CA GLY A 82 -0.88 9.44 -7.78
C GLY A 82 -1.15 10.94 -7.94
N SER A 83 -0.13 11.79 -7.74
CA SER A 83 -0.28 13.24 -7.87
C SER A 83 0.35 13.75 -9.17
N ALA A 84 -0.46 14.41 -10.01
CA ALA A 84 0.04 15.04 -11.23
C ALA A 84 1.00 16.21 -10.93
N ASP A 85 0.86 16.86 -9.77
CA ASP A 85 1.66 18.03 -9.38
C ASP A 85 3.15 17.72 -9.26
N THR A 86 3.48 16.45 -9.00
CA THR A 86 4.87 15.96 -8.88
C THR A 86 5.53 15.61 -10.22
N ILE A 87 4.75 15.50 -11.31
CA ILE A 87 5.26 15.10 -12.63
C ILE A 87 6.30 16.09 -13.18
N PRO A 88 6.09 17.42 -13.13
CA PRO A 88 7.07 18.38 -13.66
C PRO A 88 8.45 18.29 -13.00
N ALA A 89 8.53 17.91 -11.72
CA ALA A 89 9.80 17.67 -11.05
C ALA A 89 10.52 16.44 -11.60
N ALA A 90 9.79 15.36 -11.85
CA ALA A 90 10.35 14.14 -12.44
C ALA A 90 10.83 14.33 -13.88
N GLU A 91 10.12 15.11 -14.69
CA GLU A 91 10.47 15.32 -16.11
C GLU A 91 11.77 16.12 -16.33
N ARG A 92 12.34 16.68 -15.26
CA ARG A 92 13.70 17.26 -15.28
C ARG A 92 14.78 16.20 -15.49
N GLU A 93 14.49 14.96 -15.09
CA GLU A 93 15.43 13.84 -15.11
C GLU A 93 14.91 12.61 -15.86
N LEU A 94 13.59 12.48 -16.00
CA LEU A 94 12.93 11.38 -16.68
C LEU A 94 12.28 11.84 -17.99
N PRO A 95 12.19 10.98 -19.02
CA PRO A 95 11.47 11.30 -20.24
C PRO A 95 9.99 11.62 -20.01
N ALA A 96 9.47 12.65 -20.69
CA ALA A 96 8.06 13.03 -20.62
C ALA A 96 7.09 11.91 -21.08
N ASN A 97 7.55 11.03 -21.98
CA ASN A 97 6.79 9.89 -22.49
C ASN A 97 6.77 8.66 -21.56
N LEU A 98 7.20 8.80 -20.30
CA LEU A 98 7.16 7.74 -19.29
C LEU A 98 5.81 7.69 -18.55
N CYS A 99 5.48 6.53 -17.97
CA CYS A 99 4.24 6.31 -17.22
C CYS A 99 4.04 7.38 -16.11
N PRO A 100 2.85 8.00 -15.99
CA PRO A 100 2.60 9.05 -15.01
C PRO A 100 2.72 8.56 -13.56
N LEU A 101 2.49 7.28 -13.27
CA LEU A 101 2.70 6.71 -11.93
C LEU A 101 4.19 6.69 -11.55
N ILE A 102 5.06 6.38 -12.52
CA ILE A 102 6.52 6.42 -12.34
C ILE A 102 6.95 7.87 -12.14
N LYS A 103 6.50 8.78 -13.01
CA LYS A 103 6.82 10.22 -12.90
C LYS A 103 6.32 10.80 -11.58
N SER A 104 5.12 10.47 -11.13
CA SER A 104 4.63 10.95 -9.83
C SER A 104 5.47 10.44 -8.67
N THR A 105 5.79 9.14 -8.66
CA THR A 105 6.60 8.56 -7.58
C THR A 105 8.02 9.13 -7.55
N TYR A 106 8.64 9.29 -8.72
CA TYR A 106 9.97 9.89 -8.83
C TYR A 106 9.96 11.39 -8.51
N GLY A 107 8.87 12.10 -8.84
CA GLY A 107 8.70 13.51 -8.49
C GLY A 107 8.70 13.72 -6.98
N TYR A 108 7.95 12.88 -6.24
CA TYR A 108 8.02 12.84 -4.78
C TYR A 108 9.44 12.57 -4.25
N HIS A 109 10.20 11.71 -4.92
CA HIS A 109 11.58 11.41 -4.57
C HIS A 109 12.50 12.62 -4.78
N VAL A 110 12.40 13.30 -5.92
CA VAL A 110 13.18 14.50 -6.26
C VAL A 110 12.89 15.65 -5.29
N GLU A 111 11.61 15.87 -4.98
CA GLU A 111 11.17 16.97 -4.12
C GLU A 111 11.28 16.67 -2.62
N LYS A 112 11.55 15.41 -2.25
CA LYS A 112 11.56 14.94 -0.84
C LYS A 112 10.25 15.25 -0.10
N SER A 113 9.13 15.15 -0.82
CA SER A 113 7.81 15.63 -0.36
C SER A 113 6.85 14.51 0.06
N ASN A 114 7.30 13.24 0.05
CA ASN A 114 6.50 12.11 0.52
C ASN A 114 7.00 11.62 1.89
N PRO A 115 6.23 11.77 2.98
CA PRO A 115 6.69 11.43 4.33
C PRO A 115 6.97 9.93 4.51
N PHE A 116 6.24 9.05 3.81
CA PHE A 116 6.52 7.61 3.87
C PHE A 116 7.86 7.27 3.22
N LEU A 117 8.16 7.92 2.09
CA LEU A 117 9.44 7.75 1.40
C LEU A 117 10.60 8.28 2.25
N GLU A 118 10.44 9.43 2.91
CA GLU A 118 11.46 9.97 3.82
C GLU A 118 11.65 9.13 5.09
N MET A 119 10.62 8.41 5.53
CA MET A 119 10.73 7.44 6.63
C MET A 119 11.26 6.07 6.21
N ALA A 120 11.44 5.80 4.91
CA ALA A 120 11.76 4.46 4.42
C ALA A 120 13.14 3.96 4.89
N ASP A 121 13.16 2.85 5.61
CA ASP A 121 14.38 2.14 6.00
C ASP A 121 14.83 1.16 4.88
N LEU A 122 13.94 0.83 3.96
CA LEU A 122 14.20 0.06 2.74
C LEU A 122 13.13 0.34 1.70
N ILE A 123 13.50 0.42 0.42
CA ILE A 123 12.59 0.42 -0.72
C ILE A 123 12.74 -0.90 -1.47
N VAL A 124 11.63 -1.57 -1.75
CA VAL A 124 11.60 -2.83 -2.49
C VAL A 124 10.91 -2.59 -3.83
N GLY A 125 11.66 -2.82 -4.90
CA GLY A 125 11.19 -2.77 -6.28
C GLY A 125 11.20 -4.16 -6.93
N GLU A 126 10.59 -4.25 -8.10
CA GLU A 126 10.42 -5.50 -8.84
C GLU A 126 10.63 -5.26 -10.33
N THR A 127 11.27 -6.19 -11.03
CA THR A 127 11.58 -6.10 -12.46
C THR A 127 10.36 -6.32 -13.36
N THR A 128 9.32 -5.51 -13.19
CA THR A 128 8.03 -5.60 -13.90
C THR A 128 8.06 -4.88 -15.24
N CYS A 129 8.01 -3.55 -15.23
CA CYS A 129 8.10 -2.72 -16.45
C CYS A 129 9.46 -2.02 -16.55
N ASP A 130 9.88 -1.72 -17.78
CA ASP A 130 11.19 -1.12 -18.04
C ASP A 130 11.36 0.25 -17.37
N GLY A 131 10.31 1.07 -17.38
CA GLY A 131 10.33 2.36 -16.71
C GLY A 131 10.63 2.27 -15.21
N LYS A 132 10.01 1.31 -14.50
CA LYS A 132 10.28 1.10 -13.08
C LYS A 132 11.69 0.58 -12.85
N LYS A 133 12.15 -0.41 -13.65
CA LYS A 133 13.51 -0.95 -13.57
C LYS A 133 14.56 0.14 -13.65
N LYS A 134 14.44 1.05 -14.63
CA LYS A 134 15.41 2.16 -14.79
C LYS A 134 15.25 3.23 -13.72
N MET A 135 14.01 3.55 -13.30
CA MET A 135 13.76 4.48 -12.18
C MET A 135 14.40 3.98 -10.88
N PHE A 136 14.35 2.68 -10.61
CA PHE A 136 14.97 2.08 -9.44
C PHE A 136 16.48 2.30 -9.41
N GLU A 137 17.20 2.13 -10.53
CA GLU A 137 18.63 2.43 -10.59
C GLU A 137 18.97 3.88 -10.24
N LEU A 138 18.10 4.83 -10.60
CA LEU A 138 18.28 6.24 -10.24
C LEU A 138 18.01 6.46 -8.75
N MET A 139 16.86 5.99 -8.25
CA MET A 139 16.51 6.14 -6.83
C MET A 139 17.51 5.44 -5.90
N GLY A 140 18.06 4.30 -6.33
CA GLY A 140 19.03 3.51 -5.58
C GLY A 140 20.39 4.19 -5.37
N ARG A 141 20.66 5.32 -6.02
CA ARG A 141 21.85 6.14 -5.74
C ARG A 141 21.80 6.77 -4.35
N ASP A 142 20.60 7.16 -3.91
CA ASP A 142 20.39 7.93 -2.68
C ASP A 142 19.47 7.23 -1.67
N ARG A 143 18.85 6.11 -2.04
CA ARG A 143 17.90 5.37 -1.20
C ARG A 143 18.33 3.92 -1.02
N PRO A 144 18.17 3.34 0.18
CA PRO A 144 18.40 1.91 0.38
C PRO A 144 17.35 1.12 -0.41
N MET A 145 17.82 0.32 -1.38
CA MET A 145 16.92 -0.36 -2.30
C MET A 145 17.27 -1.84 -2.46
N TYR A 146 16.24 -2.69 -2.55
CA TYR A 146 16.33 -4.08 -2.97
C TYR A 146 15.41 -4.29 -4.18
N VAL A 147 15.90 -4.93 -5.24
CA VAL A 147 15.10 -5.18 -6.44
C VAL A 147 14.91 -6.68 -6.64
N LEU A 148 13.66 -7.13 -6.54
CA LEU A 148 13.24 -8.50 -6.82
C LEU A 148 13.22 -8.74 -8.34
N GLU A 149 13.86 -9.84 -8.77
CA GLU A 149 13.76 -10.33 -10.15
C GLU A 149 12.47 -11.14 -10.33
N LEU A 150 11.40 -10.49 -10.80
CA LEU A 150 10.13 -11.16 -11.10
C LEU A 150 10.19 -11.85 -12.48
N PRO A 151 9.97 -13.17 -12.57
CA PRO A 151 9.92 -13.87 -13.85
C PRO A 151 8.74 -13.44 -14.73
N GLN A 152 8.87 -13.62 -16.04
CA GLN A 152 7.87 -13.18 -17.03
C GLN A 152 6.97 -14.31 -17.57
N LYS A 153 7.27 -15.57 -17.25
CA LYS A 153 6.49 -16.73 -17.69
C LYS A 153 5.66 -17.27 -16.54
N VAL A 154 4.34 -17.20 -16.71
CA VAL A 154 3.37 -17.86 -15.81
C VAL A 154 3.36 -19.36 -16.13
N ASP A 155 3.16 -20.20 -15.11
CA ASP A 155 3.05 -21.67 -15.21
C ASP A 155 4.27 -22.43 -15.76
N ASP A 156 5.43 -21.78 -15.79
CA ASP A 156 6.72 -22.38 -16.15
C ASP A 156 7.49 -22.82 -14.90
N ALA A 157 7.89 -24.09 -14.85
CA ALA A 157 8.51 -24.69 -13.65
C ALA A 157 9.86 -24.05 -13.31
N ASP A 158 10.67 -23.72 -14.31
CA ASP A 158 11.97 -23.07 -14.12
C ASP A 158 11.80 -21.64 -13.60
N SER A 159 10.82 -20.91 -14.15
CA SER A 159 10.44 -19.57 -13.68
C SER A 159 9.93 -19.61 -12.24
N PHE A 160 9.12 -20.61 -11.88
CA PHE A 160 8.67 -20.80 -10.50
C PHE A 160 9.85 -21.09 -9.54
N ALA A 161 10.76 -21.98 -9.94
CA ALA A 161 11.96 -22.28 -9.16
C ALA A 161 12.85 -21.05 -8.97
N ARG A 162 13.02 -20.23 -10.01
CA ARG A 162 13.75 -18.96 -9.95
C ARG A 162 13.07 -17.97 -9.01
N TRP A 163 11.75 -17.82 -9.09
CA TRP A 163 11.00 -16.94 -8.19
C TRP A 163 11.16 -17.35 -6.73
N ARG A 164 11.04 -18.65 -6.43
CA ARG A 164 11.26 -19.18 -5.08
C ARG A 164 12.67 -18.84 -4.57
N LEU A 165 13.70 -19.03 -5.39
CA LEU A 165 15.07 -18.68 -5.02
C LEU A 165 15.22 -17.19 -4.72
N GLU A 166 14.55 -16.34 -5.49
CA GLU A 166 14.56 -14.89 -5.29
C GLU A 166 13.89 -14.50 -3.96
N LEU A 167 12.77 -15.14 -3.61
CA LEU A 167 12.12 -14.98 -2.30
C LEU A 167 13.04 -15.44 -1.14
N ASP A 168 13.76 -16.55 -1.32
CA ASP A 168 14.71 -17.04 -0.32
C ASP A 168 15.89 -16.07 -0.12
N ARG A 169 16.35 -15.40 -1.19
CA ARG A 169 17.38 -14.35 -1.12
C ARG A 169 16.85 -13.11 -0.41
N PHE A 170 15.65 -12.67 -0.77
CA PHE A 170 15.03 -11.52 -0.13
C PHE A 170 14.79 -11.74 1.36
N LYS A 171 14.34 -12.94 1.75
CA LYS A 171 14.25 -13.36 3.16
C LYS A 171 15.59 -13.15 3.89
N ARG A 172 16.68 -13.72 3.37
CA ARG A 172 18.02 -13.59 3.99
C ARG A 172 18.49 -12.14 4.07
N PHE A 173 18.23 -11.36 3.02
CA PHE A 173 18.56 -9.94 3.01
C PHE A 173 17.82 -9.17 4.12
N LEU A 174 16.53 -9.44 4.33
CA LEU A 174 15.76 -8.80 5.41
C LEU A 174 16.28 -9.22 6.79
N GLU A 175 16.63 -10.50 6.98
CA GLU A 175 17.20 -11.02 8.22
C GLU A 175 18.52 -10.32 8.57
N GLU A 176 19.43 -10.21 7.59
CA GLU A 176 20.71 -9.51 7.75
C GLU A 176 20.50 -8.01 8.01
N ARG A 177 19.67 -7.35 7.19
CA ARG A 177 19.46 -5.91 7.25
C ARG A 177 18.86 -5.46 8.58
N PHE A 178 17.92 -6.23 9.12
CA PHE A 178 17.20 -5.86 10.34
C PHE A 178 17.68 -6.61 11.58
N GLY A 179 18.67 -7.50 11.45
CA GLY A 179 19.21 -8.26 12.57
C GLY A 179 18.17 -9.17 13.23
N VAL A 180 17.30 -9.79 12.43
CA VAL A 180 16.19 -10.63 12.89
C VAL A 180 16.23 -12.00 12.24
N GLU A 181 15.59 -12.99 12.87
CA GLU A 181 15.32 -14.28 12.24
C GLU A 181 13.86 -14.35 11.79
N ILE A 182 13.64 -14.64 10.50
CA ILE A 182 12.32 -14.91 9.94
C ILE A 182 12.02 -16.40 10.12
N THR A 183 11.47 -16.73 11.30
CA THR A 183 11.08 -18.10 11.63
C THR A 183 9.85 -18.55 10.84
N ARG A 184 9.65 -19.87 10.74
CA ARG A 184 8.44 -20.44 10.12
C ARG A 184 7.15 -19.95 10.78
N GLN A 185 7.16 -19.75 12.11
CA GLN A 185 5.97 -19.28 12.82
C GLN A 185 5.66 -17.82 12.46
N ARG A 186 6.65 -16.93 12.53
CA ARG A 186 6.49 -15.51 12.15
C ARG A 186 5.99 -15.36 10.72
N LEU A 187 6.51 -16.18 9.80
CA LEU A 187 6.05 -16.19 8.42
C LEU A 187 4.60 -16.68 8.29
N ARG A 188 4.21 -17.75 9.00
CA ARG A 188 2.82 -18.24 9.02
C ARG A 188 1.85 -17.19 9.57
N ASP A 189 2.24 -16.50 10.64
CA ASP A 189 1.42 -15.45 11.25
C ASP A 189 1.22 -14.30 10.27
N ALA A 190 2.29 -13.83 9.61
CA ALA A 190 2.22 -12.79 8.59
C ALA A 190 1.35 -13.20 7.39
N ILE A 191 1.47 -14.45 6.92
CA ILE A 191 0.59 -15.02 5.88
C ILE A 191 -0.88 -14.99 6.35
N GLY A 192 -1.15 -15.37 7.59
CA GLY A 192 -2.50 -15.34 8.18
C GLY A 192 -3.10 -13.94 8.15
N VAL A 193 -2.33 -12.93 8.55
CA VAL A 193 -2.76 -11.52 8.53
C VAL A 193 -3.07 -11.06 7.10
N MET A 194 -2.17 -11.28 6.14
CA MET A 194 -2.38 -10.87 4.75
C MET A 194 -3.54 -11.61 4.09
N ASN A 195 -3.72 -12.90 4.38
CA ASN A 195 -4.85 -13.68 3.87
C ASN A 195 -6.18 -13.17 4.42
N ARG A 196 -6.24 -12.81 5.71
CA ARG A 196 -7.43 -12.18 6.31
C ARG A 196 -7.76 -10.87 5.62
N GLU A 197 -6.76 -10.01 5.39
CA GLU A 197 -6.98 -8.72 4.73
C GLU A 197 -7.50 -8.89 3.30
N ARG A 198 -6.86 -9.75 2.52
CA ARG A 198 -7.27 -10.07 1.14
C ARG A 198 -8.65 -10.73 1.10
N ALA A 199 -9.00 -11.55 2.09
CA ALA A 199 -10.33 -12.15 2.18
C ALA A 199 -11.40 -11.07 2.42
N LEU A 200 -11.23 -10.22 3.43
CA LEU A 200 -12.18 -9.15 3.75
C LEU A 200 -12.39 -8.18 2.59
N ARG A 201 -11.31 -7.78 1.91
CA ARG A 201 -11.39 -6.91 0.73
C ARG A 201 -12.08 -7.58 -0.46
N ARG A 202 -11.86 -8.88 -0.67
CA ARG A 202 -12.60 -9.66 -1.68
C ARG A 202 -14.08 -9.74 -1.33
N GLU A 203 -14.43 -10.03 -0.09
CA GLU A 203 -15.82 -10.10 0.35
C GLU A 203 -16.55 -8.75 0.21
N LEU A 204 -15.85 -7.62 0.42
CA LEU A 204 -16.39 -6.30 0.10
C LEU A 204 -16.59 -6.11 -1.40
N ALA A 205 -15.69 -6.60 -2.26
CA ALA A 205 -15.87 -6.54 -3.70
C ALA A 205 -17.01 -7.44 -4.19
N GLU A 206 -17.26 -8.59 -3.53
CA GLU A 206 -18.33 -9.52 -3.88
C GLU A 206 -19.73 -8.90 -3.78
N VAL A 207 -19.95 -7.90 -2.90
CA VAL A 207 -21.25 -7.21 -2.80
C VAL A 207 -21.62 -6.48 -4.09
N MET A 208 -20.64 -6.16 -4.94
CA MET A 208 -20.85 -5.50 -6.23
C MET A 208 -21.44 -6.44 -7.29
N ARG A 209 -21.57 -7.75 -7.02
CA ARG A 209 -22.22 -8.71 -7.92
C ARG A 209 -23.75 -8.67 -7.87
N ALA A 210 -24.33 -7.98 -6.89
CA ALA A 210 -25.78 -7.82 -6.80
C ALA A 210 -26.32 -7.11 -8.05
N GLU A 211 -27.57 -7.42 -8.43
CA GLU A 211 -28.25 -6.76 -9.57
C GLU A 211 -28.28 -5.23 -9.41
N ARG A 212 -28.37 -4.77 -8.15
CA ARG A 212 -28.27 -3.36 -7.76
C ARG A 212 -27.15 -3.20 -6.72
N PRO A 213 -25.90 -2.97 -7.15
CA PRO A 213 -24.78 -2.82 -6.23
C PRO A 213 -25.00 -1.71 -5.20
N PRO A 214 -24.70 -1.94 -3.90
CA PRO A 214 -24.93 -0.94 -2.85
C PRO A 214 -23.88 0.18 -2.84
N LEU A 215 -22.78 0.00 -3.58
CA LEU A 215 -21.71 0.98 -3.73
C LEU A 215 -21.49 1.31 -5.20
N THR A 216 -20.92 2.48 -5.45
CA THR A 216 -20.23 2.76 -6.71
C THR A 216 -18.84 2.12 -6.71
N GLY A 217 -18.27 1.86 -7.90
CA GLY A 217 -16.88 1.38 -8.00
C GLY A 217 -15.87 2.32 -7.35
N ARG A 218 -16.13 3.64 -7.37
CA ARG A 218 -15.28 4.63 -6.69
C ARG A 218 -15.31 4.47 -5.18
N GLN A 219 -16.49 4.28 -4.59
CA GLN A 219 -16.61 4.02 -3.15
C GLN A 219 -15.91 2.72 -2.77
N LEU A 220 -16.05 1.65 -3.56
CA LEU A 220 -15.32 0.40 -3.32
C LEU A 220 -13.79 0.62 -3.32
N LEU A 221 -13.27 1.38 -4.30
CA LEU A 221 -11.84 1.70 -4.38
C LEU A 221 -11.33 2.53 -3.20
N SER A 222 -12.20 3.29 -2.52
CA SER A 222 -11.83 4.01 -1.31
C SER A 222 -11.50 3.07 -0.15
N PHE A 223 -12.06 1.84 -0.10
CA PHE A 223 -11.72 0.81 0.90
C PHE A 223 -10.35 0.17 0.65
N ARG A 224 -9.31 1.01 0.65
CA ARG A 224 -7.92 0.62 0.50
C ARG A 224 -7.09 1.31 1.57
N SER A 225 -5.99 0.68 1.93
CA SER A 225 -4.98 1.23 2.81
C SER A 225 -3.63 1.15 2.14
N THR A 226 -2.77 2.13 2.42
CA THR A 226 -1.39 2.14 1.92
C THR A 226 -0.49 1.24 2.77
N ILE A 227 -0.85 1.00 4.03
CA ILE A 227 -0.15 0.11 4.96
C ILE A 227 -0.97 -1.15 5.14
N ALA A 228 -0.35 -2.33 4.99
CA ALA A 228 -1.03 -3.60 5.21
C ALA A 228 -0.98 -4.02 6.69
N GLY A 229 -1.96 -4.81 7.13
CA GLY A 229 -1.98 -5.38 8.47
C GLY A 229 -2.33 -4.41 9.60
N VAL A 230 -2.96 -3.27 9.30
CA VAL A 230 -3.43 -2.32 10.32
C VAL A 230 -4.67 -2.88 11.02
N CYS A 231 -4.62 -3.00 12.36
CA CYS A 231 -5.70 -3.60 13.15
C CYS A 231 -7.06 -2.93 12.93
N GLU A 232 -7.08 -1.61 12.83
CA GLU A 232 -8.31 -0.84 12.64
C GLU A 232 -8.90 -1.03 11.24
N ASP A 233 -8.07 -1.21 10.20
CA ASP A 233 -8.57 -1.50 8.85
C ASP A 233 -9.44 -2.77 8.83
N PHE A 234 -9.02 -3.83 9.55
CA PHE A 234 -9.81 -5.06 9.68
C PHE A 234 -11.19 -4.81 10.29
N ARG A 235 -11.26 -4.04 11.39
CA ARG A 235 -12.52 -3.71 12.06
C ARG A 235 -13.43 -2.91 11.14
N GLN A 236 -12.86 -1.98 10.38
CA GLN A 236 -13.62 -1.13 9.46
C GLN A 236 -14.08 -1.91 8.22
N TYR A 237 -13.30 -2.87 7.72
CA TYR A 237 -13.75 -3.80 6.69
C TYR A 237 -14.90 -4.70 7.18
N GLU A 238 -14.80 -5.24 8.39
CA GLU A 238 -15.86 -6.05 9.00
C GLU A 238 -17.16 -5.24 9.17
N LYS A 239 -17.05 -4.05 9.75
CA LYS A 239 -18.17 -3.11 9.89
C LYS A 239 -18.78 -2.72 8.54
N ALA A 240 -17.96 -2.48 7.51
CA ALA A 240 -18.45 -2.21 6.16
C ALA A 240 -19.23 -3.40 5.58
N ARG A 241 -18.75 -4.63 5.79
CA ARG A 241 -19.46 -5.83 5.33
C ARG A 241 -20.83 -5.99 5.98
N GLU A 242 -20.92 -5.74 7.28
CA GLU A 242 -22.20 -5.80 8.01
C GLU A 242 -23.19 -4.77 7.47
N LEU A 243 -22.74 -3.52 7.26
CA LEU A 243 -23.58 -2.44 6.74
C LEU A 243 -24.05 -2.67 5.30
N LEU A 244 -23.25 -3.34 4.47
CA LEU A 244 -23.53 -3.53 3.04
C LEU A 244 -24.30 -4.82 2.72
N ARG A 245 -24.49 -5.70 3.73
CA ARG A 245 -25.28 -6.93 3.62
C ARG A 245 -26.69 -6.80 4.21
N ALA A 246 -26.95 -5.75 4.99
CA ALA A 246 -28.27 -5.39 5.51
C ALA A 246 -29.15 -4.78 4.39
#